data_AF-A0A3L7UZY9-F1
#
_entry.id   AF-A0A3L7UZY9-F1
#
_cell.length_a   1.000
_cell.length_b   1.000
_cell.length_c   1.000
_cell.angle_alpha   90.00
_cell.angle_beta   90.00
_cell.angle_gamma   90.00
#
_symmetry.space_group_name_H-M   'P 1'
#
loop_
_entity.id
_entity.type
_entity.pdbx_description
1 polymer ?
#
loop_
_entity_poly.entity_id
_entity_poly.type
_entity_poly.pdbx_seq_one_letter_code
_entity_poly.pdbx_strand_id
1 'polypeptide(L)'
;MTDVLVAAMLTQAVVVGWIGVVRLTRSVRHTSLTTAAAWATWFQATLTVTTIATIAKSRVPPGVLDQLWYLTAVSALCPFVAVLGARRGRLLEWSGFIVLPLIIVLEWPALAQVVRCWNGQRLDLEMPTQLGYAVVLVMGTGNFLGTRFTWPVIAFTCGWAAVVFQSHSSIENSWMRRDPAFFVSVTQFCFWRWAYRLANQQNTVASGWQRLCLDFRDGFGVVWSTRLTGRINEVAQREQWPWILTDNGLKPISNESQPACDPEADPRVNHTFRWLLKPFVDPEWIDERLTASKDRALGD
;
A
#
# COMPACT_ATOMS: atom_id res chain seq x y z
N MET A 1 -30.48 -16.89 -1.04
CA MET A 1 -30.26 -15.62 -0.32
C MET A 1 -28.77 -15.31 -0.14
N THR A 2 -27.96 -16.29 0.27
CA THR A 2 -26.49 -16.16 0.42
C THR A 2 -25.79 -15.69 -0.86
N ASP A 3 -26.10 -16.29 -2.02
CA ASP A 3 -25.48 -15.93 -3.31
C ASP A 3 -25.71 -14.48 -3.73
N VAL A 4 -26.91 -13.96 -3.49
CA VAL A 4 -27.27 -12.57 -3.80
C VAL A 4 -26.50 -11.61 -2.90
N LEU A 5 -26.36 -11.95 -1.61
CA LEU A 5 -25.60 -11.15 -0.65
C LEU A 5 -24.10 -11.15 -1.00
N VAL A 6 -23.53 -12.29 -1.38
CA VAL A 6 -22.15 -12.40 -1.85
C VAL A 6 -21.92 -11.56 -3.12
N ALA A 7 -22.81 -11.66 -4.10
CA ALA A 7 -22.73 -10.86 -5.32
C ALA A 7 -22.80 -9.35 -5.05
N ALA A 8 -23.69 -8.92 -4.14
CA ALA A 8 -23.80 -7.53 -3.73
C ALA A 8 -22.53 -7.04 -3.03
N MET A 9 -21.97 -7.85 -2.13
CA MET A 9 -20.73 -7.55 -1.41
C MET A 9 -19.52 -7.43 -2.35
N LEU A 10 -19.39 -8.31 -3.33
CA LEU A 10 -18.31 -8.25 -4.33
C LEU A 10 -18.47 -7.05 -5.25
N THR A 11 -19.69 -6.77 -5.71
CA THR A 11 -19.99 -5.60 -6.55
C THR A 11 -19.64 -4.31 -5.81
N GLN A 12 -19.99 -4.21 -4.52
CA GLN A 12 -19.60 -3.09 -3.68
C GLN A 12 -18.07 -2.97 -3.58
N ALA A 13 -17.36 -4.08 -3.32
CA ALA A 13 -15.90 -4.09 -3.24
C ALA A 13 -15.24 -3.59 -4.53
N VAL A 14 -15.76 -4.00 -5.70
CA VAL A 14 -15.29 -3.55 -7.01
C VAL A 14 -15.52 -2.06 -7.22
N VAL A 15 -16.74 -1.57 -6.95
CA VAL A 15 -17.09 -0.14 -7.14
C VAL A 15 -16.24 0.74 -6.22
N VAL A 16 -16.16 0.41 -4.94
CA VAL A 16 -15.39 1.18 -3.97
C VAL A 16 -13.90 1.13 -4.30
N GLY A 17 -13.38 -0.03 -4.70
CA GLY A 17 -11.99 -0.18 -5.15
C GLY A 17 -11.65 0.71 -6.34
N TRP A 18 -12.52 0.79 -7.35
CA TRP A 18 -12.31 1.69 -8.51
C TRP A 18 -12.35 3.17 -8.14
N ILE A 19 -13.31 3.61 -7.31
CA ILE A 19 -13.34 4.98 -6.78
C ILE A 19 -12.02 5.29 -6.07
N GLY A 20 -11.55 4.32 -5.32
CA GLY A 20 -10.30 4.36 -4.61
C GLY A 20 -9.06 4.49 -5.49
N VAL A 21 -8.94 3.68 -6.53
CA VAL A 21 -7.86 3.75 -7.53
C VAL A 21 -7.86 5.11 -8.23
N VAL A 22 -9.03 5.65 -8.60
CA VAL A 22 -9.13 6.99 -9.21
C VAL A 22 -8.64 8.08 -8.26
N ARG A 23 -8.95 7.99 -6.97
CA ARG A 23 -8.44 8.93 -5.96
C ARG A 23 -6.95 8.77 -5.74
N LEU A 24 -6.47 7.53 -5.62
CA LEU A 24 -5.06 7.23 -5.45
C LEU A 24 -4.24 7.78 -6.61
N THR A 25 -4.60 7.44 -7.85
CA THR A 25 -3.92 7.90 -9.07
C THR A 25 -3.87 9.42 -9.19
N ARG A 26 -4.90 10.14 -8.75
CA ARG A 26 -4.89 11.61 -8.67
C ARG A 26 -3.94 12.11 -7.59
N SER A 27 -3.98 11.52 -6.39
CA SER A 27 -3.16 11.94 -5.25
C SER A 27 -1.66 11.71 -5.45
N VAL A 28 -1.27 10.71 -6.27
CA VAL A 28 0.13 10.35 -6.48
C VAL A 28 0.77 10.98 -7.72
N ARG A 29 0.05 11.81 -8.50
CA ARG A 29 0.55 12.37 -9.78
C ARG A 29 1.91 13.05 -9.66
N HIS A 30 2.14 13.74 -8.56
CA HIS A 30 3.38 14.47 -8.28
C HIS A 30 4.41 13.66 -7.49
N THR A 31 4.31 12.33 -7.55
CA THR A 31 5.15 11.42 -6.78
C THR A 31 5.62 10.24 -7.65
N SER A 32 6.65 9.55 -7.18
CA SER A 32 7.14 8.30 -7.75
C SER A 32 6.24 7.09 -7.46
N LEU A 33 5.16 7.26 -6.69
CA LEU A 33 4.18 6.21 -6.38
C LEU A 33 3.21 5.94 -7.56
N THR A 34 3.33 6.65 -8.67
CA THR A 34 2.54 6.41 -9.90
C THR A 34 2.64 4.96 -10.37
N THR A 35 3.81 4.33 -10.24
CA THR A 35 4.00 2.91 -10.57
C THR A 35 3.24 1.99 -9.62
N ALA A 36 3.25 2.27 -8.31
CA ALA A 36 2.45 1.52 -7.35
C ALA A 36 0.93 1.69 -7.62
N ALA A 37 0.50 2.88 -8.05
CA ALA A 37 -0.89 3.11 -8.45
C ALA A 37 -1.28 2.39 -9.74
N ALA A 38 -0.35 2.22 -10.69
CA ALA A 38 -0.57 1.38 -11.87
C ALA A 38 -0.77 -0.09 -11.46
N TRP A 39 0.05 -0.62 -10.55
CA TRP A 39 -0.15 -1.96 -10.00
C TRP A 39 -1.44 -2.09 -9.18
N ALA A 40 -1.87 -1.04 -8.47
CA ALA A 40 -3.16 -1.03 -7.79
C ALA A 40 -4.33 -1.08 -8.78
N THR A 41 -4.17 -0.45 -9.94
CA THR A 41 -5.13 -0.52 -11.05
C THR A 41 -5.19 -1.94 -11.63
N TRP A 42 -4.03 -2.59 -11.82
CA TRP A 42 -3.94 -3.99 -12.24
C TRP A 42 -4.64 -4.94 -11.26
N PHE A 43 -4.34 -4.81 -9.97
CA PHE A 43 -5.04 -5.55 -8.91
C PHE A 43 -6.55 -5.33 -8.96
N GLN A 44 -7.01 -4.09 -9.11
CA GLN A 44 -8.44 -3.81 -9.18
C GLN A 44 -9.10 -4.40 -10.43
N ALA A 45 -8.38 -4.41 -11.56
CA ALA A 45 -8.85 -5.04 -12.79
C ALA A 45 -8.99 -6.57 -12.63
N THR A 46 -7.99 -7.24 -12.07
CA THR A 46 -8.05 -8.68 -11.79
C THR A 46 -9.18 -9.01 -10.81
N LEU A 47 -9.36 -8.23 -9.75
CA LEU A 47 -10.49 -8.38 -8.81
C LEU A 47 -11.85 -8.21 -9.50
N THR A 48 -11.96 -7.29 -10.47
CA THR A 48 -13.18 -7.08 -11.25
C THR A 48 -13.50 -8.32 -12.10
N VAL A 49 -12.51 -8.86 -12.80
CA VAL A 49 -12.66 -10.08 -13.61
C VAL A 49 -13.07 -11.27 -12.73
N THR A 50 -12.38 -11.47 -11.60
CA THR A 50 -12.69 -12.53 -10.63
C THR A 50 -14.08 -12.39 -10.05
N THR A 51 -14.52 -11.15 -9.77
CA THR A 51 -15.88 -10.88 -9.30
C THR A 51 -16.93 -11.26 -10.35
N ILE A 52 -16.73 -10.85 -11.61
CA ILE A 52 -17.64 -11.21 -12.71
C ILE A 52 -17.72 -12.73 -12.87
N ALA A 53 -16.58 -13.42 -12.85
CA ALA A 53 -16.52 -14.87 -12.92
C ALA A 53 -17.22 -15.56 -11.73
N THR A 54 -17.06 -15.02 -10.52
CA THR A 54 -17.71 -15.51 -9.29
C THR A 54 -19.23 -15.36 -9.37
N ILE A 55 -19.72 -14.21 -9.84
CA ILE A 55 -21.16 -13.98 -10.05
C ILE A 55 -21.70 -14.92 -11.15
N ALA A 56 -20.90 -15.18 -12.18
CA ALA A 56 -21.20 -16.11 -13.26
C ALA A 56 -20.82 -17.57 -12.95
N LYS A 57 -20.73 -17.98 -11.66
CA LYS A 57 -20.23 -19.31 -11.23
C LYS A 57 -20.86 -20.50 -11.96
N SER A 58 -22.12 -20.38 -12.41
CA SER A 58 -22.80 -21.45 -13.17
C SER A 58 -22.21 -21.72 -14.55
N ARG A 59 -21.37 -20.81 -15.07
CA ARG A 59 -20.76 -20.88 -16.40
C ARG A 59 -19.25 -21.05 -16.37
N VAL A 60 -18.63 -21.00 -15.19
CA VAL A 60 -17.16 -21.03 -15.03
C VAL A 60 -16.77 -22.30 -14.29
N PRO A 61 -15.86 -23.13 -14.84
CA PRO A 61 -15.35 -24.30 -14.12
C PRO A 61 -14.73 -23.91 -12.77
N PRO A 62 -14.94 -24.68 -11.70
CA PRO A 62 -14.41 -24.35 -10.37
C PRO A 62 -12.91 -24.10 -10.33
N GLY A 63 -12.11 -24.91 -11.05
CA GLY A 63 -10.66 -24.70 -11.14
C GLY A 63 -10.24 -23.35 -11.73
N VAL A 64 -10.99 -22.84 -12.72
CA VAL A 64 -10.74 -21.51 -13.31
C VAL A 64 -11.06 -20.41 -12.30
N LEU A 65 -12.11 -20.60 -11.49
CA LEU A 65 -12.46 -19.64 -10.46
C LEU A 65 -11.38 -19.56 -9.37
N ASP A 66 -10.86 -20.71 -8.93
CA ASP A 66 -9.78 -20.76 -7.94
C ASP A 66 -8.50 -20.10 -8.47
N GLN A 67 -8.17 -20.32 -9.75
CA GLN A 67 -7.05 -19.65 -10.43
C GLN A 67 -7.20 -18.13 -10.47
N LEU A 68 -8.39 -17.63 -10.80
CA LEU A 68 -8.66 -16.19 -10.84
C LEU A 68 -8.54 -15.56 -9.45
N TRP A 69 -9.02 -16.24 -8.40
CA TRP A 69 -8.85 -15.79 -7.02
C TRP A 69 -7.38 -15.75 -6.61
N TYR A 70 -6.60 -16.77 -6.96
CA TYR A 70 -5.17 -16.81 -6.68
C TYR A 70 -4.41 -15.70 -7.43
N LEU A 71 -4.69 -15.52 -8.73
CA LEU A 71 -4.13 -14.43 -9.54
C LEU A 71 -4.44 -13.06 -8.95
N THR A 72 -5.66 -12.88 -8.46
CA THR A 72 -6.06 -11.64 -7.79
C THR A 72 -5.28 -11.46 -6.49
N ALA A 73 -5.07 -12.53 -5.72
CA ALA A 73 -4.32 -12.49 -4.47
C ALA A 73 -2.83 -12.16 -4.69
N VAL A 74 -2.19 -12.70 -5.72
CA VAL A 74 -0.82 -12.35 -6.11
C VAL A 74 -0.75 -10.91 -6.62
N SER A 75 -1.72 -10.51 -7.45
CA SER A 75 -1.83 -9.13 -7.93
C SER A 75 -2.00 -8.12 -6.79
N ALA A 76 -2.67 -8.51 -5.70
CA ALA A 76 -2.87 -7.70 -4.51
C ALA A 76 -1.54 -7.34 -3.79
N LEU A 77 -0.47 -8.12 -3.98
CA LEU A 77 0.86 -7.86 -3.43
C LEU A 77 1.62 -6.77 -4.20
N CYS A 78 1.34 -6.65 -5.50
CA CYS A 78 2.13 -5.85 -6.44
C CYS A 78 2.23 -4.36 -6.05
N PRO A 79 1.16 -3.68 -5.60
CA PRO A 79 1.25 -2.28 -5.18
C PRO A 79 2.23 -2.10 -4.02
N PHE A 80 2.20 -2.98 -3.02
CA PHE A 80 3.06 -2.88 -1.83
C PHE A 80 4.54 -3.09 -2.18
N VAL A 81 4.83 -4.09 -3.01
CA VAL A 81 6.20 -4.36 -3.48
C VAL A 81 6.70 -3.23 -4.37
N ALA A 82 5.83 -2.62 -5.18
CA ALA A 82 6.19 -1.46 -6.00
C ALA A 82 6.56 -0.23 -5.16
N VAL A 83 5.93 -0.01 -4.00
CA VAL A 83 6.29 1.09 -3.07
C VAL A 83 7.73 0.96 -2.57
N LEU A 84 8.21 -0.25 -2.31
CA LEU A 84 9.59 -0.48 -1.87
C LEU A 84 10.63 0.01 -2.90
N GLY A 85 10.25 0.03 -4.18
CA GLY A 85 11.06 0.53 -5.29
C GLY A 85 10.74 1.94 -5.76
N ALA A 86 9.91 2.70 -5.03
CA ALA A 86 9.38 3.99 -5.48
C ALA A 86 10.42 5.13 -5.45
N ARG A 87 11.47 5.03 -6.26
CA ARG A 87 12.50 6.05 -6.46
C ARG A 87 12.60 6.37 -7.96
N ARG A 88 12.49 7.66 -8.32
CA ARG A 88 12.61 8.14 -9.71
C ARG A 88 13.92 7.69 -10.34
N GLY A 89 13.85 7.39 -11.63
CA GLY A 89 14.96 6.86 -12.42
C GLY A 89 15.12 5.34 -12.34
N ARG A 90 14.43 4.64 -11.42
CA ARG A 90 14.49 3.16 -11.29
C ARG A 90 13.13 2.46 -11.32
N LEU A 91 12.06 3.20 -11.66
CA LEU A 91 10.69 2.70 -11.54
C LEU A 91 10.37 1.55 -12.50
N LEU A 92 10.79 1.68 -13.77
CA LEU A 92 10.60 0.63 -14.78
C LEU A 92 11.48 -0.57 -14.49
N GLU A 93 12.74 -0.35 -14.09
CA GLU A 93 13.68 -1.41 -13.72
C GLU A 93 13.14 -2.23 -12.54
N TRP A 94 12.63 -1.57 -11.51
CA TRP A 94 12.06 -2.26 -10.35
C TRP A 94 10.82 -3.09 -10.71
N SER A 95 9.89 -2.51 -11.48
CA SER A 95 8.68 -3.23 -11.89
C SER A 95 9.01 -4.40 -12.81
N GLY A 96 9.93 -4.20 -13.75
CA GLY A 96 10.33 -5.21 -14.73
C GLY A 96 11.17 -6.34 -14.12
N PHE A 97 12.09 -6.01 -13.21
CA PHE A 97 13.07 -6.97 -12.68
C PHE A 97 12.65 -7.60 -11.34
N ILE A 98 11.76 -6.96 -10.58
CA ILE A 98 11.34 -7.47 -9.27
C ILE A 98 9.87 -7.86 -9.27
N VAL A 99 8.97 -6.94 -9.63
CA VAL A 99 7.53 -7.21 -9.52
C VAL A 99 7.06 -8.25 -10.55
N LEU A 100 7.50 -8.17 -11.80
CA LEU A 100 7.13 -9.16 -12.82
C LEU A 100 7.66 -10.57 -12.51
N PRO A 101 8.96 -10.78 -12.20
CA PRO A 101 9.44 -12.11 -11.80
C PRO A 101 8.77 -12.64 -10.54
N LEU A 102 8.45 -11.77 -9.57
CA LEU A 102 7.67 -12.15 -8.39
C LEU A 102 6.31 -12.75 -8.78
N ILE A 103 5.55 -12.09 -9.67
CA ILE A 103 4.27 -12.61 -10.16
C ILE A 103 4.50 -13.96 -10.84
N ILE A 104 5.48 -14.06 -11.74
CA ILE A 104 5.76 -15.31 -12.47
C ILE A 104 6.09 -16.45 -11.51
N VAL A 105 6.95 -16.22 -10.51
CA VAL A 105 7.37 -17.23 -9.54
C VAL A 105 6.21 -17.65 -8.65
N LEU A 106 5.39 -16.72 -8.18
CA LEU A 106 4.22 -17.03 -7.33
C LEU A 106 3.09 -17.71 -8.13
N GLU A 107 2.89 -17.34 -9.39
CA GLU A 107 1.89 -17.95 -10.28
C GLU A 107 2.33 -19.29 -10.88
N TRP A 108 3.63 -19.59 -10.87
CA TRP A 108 4.17 -20.80 -11.50
C TRP A 108 3.45 -22.10 -11.10
N PRO A 109 3.16 -22.36 -9.80
CA PRO A 109 2.45 -23.57 -9.39
C PRO A 109 1.02 -23.64 -9.95
N ALA A 110 0.32 -22.50 -9.98
CA ALA A 110 -1.02 -22.42 -10.54
C ALA A 110 -1.02 -22.68 -12.05
N LEU A 111 -0.07 -22.08 -12.78
CA LEU A 111 0.11 -22.31 -14.21
C LEU A 111 0.47 -23.77 -14.52
N ALA A 112 1.35 -24.38 -13.73
CA ALA A 112 1.71 -25.79 -13.87
C ALA A 112 0.49 -26.71 -13.69
N GLN A 113 -0.42 -26.37 -12.77
CA GLN A 113 -1.66 -27.12 -12.56
C GLN A 113 -2.65 -26.97 -13.72
N VAL A 114 -2.75 -25.80 -14.37
CA VAL A 114 -3.58 -25.63 -15.59
C VAL A 114 -3.13 -26.60 -16.69
N VAL A 115 -1.82 -26.65 -16.92
CA VAL A 115 -1.24 -27.45 -18.01
C VAL A 115 -1.44 -28.95 -17.74
N ARG A 116 -1.38 -29.37 -16.48
CA ARG A 116 -1.51 -30.80 -16.09
C ARG A 116 -2.97 -31.25 -15.93
N CYS A 117 -3.84 -30.37 -15.43
CA CYS A 117 -5.15 -30.74 -14.92
C CYS A 117 -6.28 -29.85 -15.47
N TRP A 118 -6.36 -29.71 -16.79
CA TRP A 118 -7.43 -28.96 -17.48
C TRP A 118 -8.86 -29.44 -17.15
N ASN A 119 -9.03 -30.59 -16.50
CA ASN A 119 -10.32 -31.22 -16.17
C ASN A 119 -11.12 -30.51 -15.04
N GLY A 120 -10.87 -29.23 -14.77
CA GLY A 120 -11.64 -28.45 -13.79
C GLY A 120 -11.40 -28.85 -12.33
N GLN A 121 -10.28 -29.51 -12.04
CA GLN A 121 -9.86 -29.78 -10.67
C GLN A 121 -9.61 -28.46 -9.92
N ARG A 122 -9.92 -28.45 -8.63
CA ARG A 122 -9.66 -27.29 -7.77
C ARG A 122 -8.17 -27.04 -7.63
N LEU A 123 -7.80 -25.78 -7.48
CA LEU A 123 -6.41 -25.39 -7.24
C LEU A 123 -6.00 -25.90 -5.86
N ASP A 124 -4.93 -26.70 -5.79
CA ASP A 124 -4.33 -27.11 -4.51
C ASP A 124 -2.90 -26.57 -4.48
N LEU A 125 -2.67 -25.65 -3.54
CA LEU A 125 -1.37 -25.00 -3.41
C LEU A 125 -0.50 -25.78 -2.44
N GLU A 126 0.71 -26.10 -2.88
CA GLU A 126 1.72 -26.66 -1.99
C GLU A 126 2.12 -25.66 -0.91
N MET A 127 2.44 -26.17 0.27
CA MET A 127 2.82 -25.37 1.44
C MET A 127 4.00 -24.40 1.18
N PRO A 128 5.06 -24.77 0.42
CA PRO A 128 6.14 -23.84 0.08
C PRO A 128 5.65 -22.60 -0.66
N THR A 129 4.68 -22.73 -1.57
CA THR A 129 4.10 -21.60 -2.32
C THR A 129 3.33 -20.67 -1.40
N GLN A 130 2.53 -21.22 -0.48
CA GLN A 130 1.77 -20.45 0.50
C GLN A 130 2.70 -19.69 1.45
N LEU A 131 3.80 -20.32 1.89
CA LEU A 131 4.82 -19.63 2.68
C LEU A 131 5.49 -18.50 1.89
N GLY A 132 5.86 -18.74 0.64
CA GLY A 132 6.43 -17.70 -0.25
C GLY A 132 5.48 -16.51 -0.38
N TYR A 133 4.20 -16.76 -0.61
CA TYR A 133 3.15 -15.73 -0.63
C TYR A 133 3.08 -14.98 0.70
N ALA A 134 3.05 -15.68 1.84
CA ALA A 134 2.92 -15.07 3.16
C ALA A 134 4.12 -14.18 3.51
N VAL A 135 5.34 -14.60 3.17
CA VAL A 135 6.56 -13.78 3.37
C VAL A 135 6.45 -12.47 2.59
N VAL A 136 6.05 -12.54 1.31
CA VAL A 136 5.92 -11.34 0.47
C VAL A 136 4.79 -10.44 0.96
N LEU A 137 3.66 -11.03 1.38
CA LEU A 137 2.54 -10.30 1.98
C LEU A 137 2.98 -9.54 3.23
N VAL A 138 3.64 -10.20 4.18
CA VAL A 138 4.13 -9.57 5.42
C VAL A 138 5.20 -8.54 5.12
N MET A 139 6.14 -8.82 4.21
CA MET A 139 7.19 -7.87 3.84
C MET A 139 6.63 -6.60 3.18
N GLY A 140 5.69 -6.74 2.25
CA GLY A 140 5.07 -5.61 1.56
C GLY A 140 4.18 -4.78 2.48
N THR A 141 3.30 -5.45 3.23
CA THR A 141 2.35 -4.79 4.15
C THR A 141 3.02 -4.27 5.42
N GLY A 142 4.07 -4.94 5.88
CA GLY A 142 4.87 -4.56 7.05
C GLY A 142 5.44 -3.15 6.96
N ASN A 143 5.72 -2.67 5.74
CA ASN A 143 6.18 -1.31 5.49
C ASN A 143 5.18 -0.23 5.95
N PHE A 144 3.90 -0.58 6.16
CA PHE A 144 2.86 0.35 6.60
C PHE A 144 2.43 0.12 8.06
N LEU A 145 3.02 -0.84 8.77
CA LEU A 145 2.81 -1.01 10.20
C LEU A 145 3.43 0.17 10.95
N GLY A 146 2.66 0.78 11.85
CA GLY A 146 3.06 2.01 12.55
C GLY A 146 2.80 3.29 11.74
N THR A 147 2.12 3.22 10.60
CA THR A 147 1.58 4.40 9.90
C THR A 147 0.12 4.61 10.26
N ARG A 148 -0.51 5.66 9.72
CA ARG A 148 -1.96 5.86 9.83
C ARG A 148 -2.79 4.72 9.21
N PHE A 149 -2.16 3.88 8.39
CA PHE A 149 -2.80 2.75 7.69
C PHE A 149 -2.63 1.41 8.39
N THR A 150 -2.11 1.37 9.64
CA THR A 150 -1.86 0.12 10.37
C THR A 150 -3.07 -0.81 10.41
N TRP A 151 -4.24 -0.33 10.84
CA TRP A 151 -5.46 -1.16 10.93
C TRP A 151 -6.00 -1.62 9.57
N PRO A 152 -6.14 -0.74 8.56
CA PRO A 152 -6.47 -1.16 7.20
C PRO A 152 -5.54 -2.24 6.65
N VAL A 153 -4.24 -2.09 6.90
CA VAL A 153 -3.23 -3.00 6.38
C VAL A 153 -3.27 -4.34 7.10
N ILE A 154 -3.51 -4.38 8.41
CA ILE A 154 -3.75 -5.63 9.15
C ILE A 154 -4.99 -6.34 8.58
N ALA A 155 -6.10 -5.63 8.39
CA ALA A 155 -7.31 -6.20 7.80
C ALA A 155 -7.03 -6.74 6.39
N PHE A 156 -6.26 -5.99 5.57
CA PHE A 156 -5.82 -6.40 4.25
C PHE A 156 -5.00 -7.69 4.27
N THR A 157 -3.99 -7.74 5.13
CA THR A 157 -3.13 -8.91 5.31
C THR A 157 -3.94 -10.12 5.76
N CYS A 158 -4.82 -9.98 6.74
CA CYS A 158 -5.67 -11.09 7.21
C CYS A 158 -6.64 -11.57 6.13
N GLY A 159 -7.28 -10.65 5.39
CA GLY A 159 -8.24 -10.98 4.35
C GLY A 159 -7.60 -11.77 3.20
N TRP A 160 -6.47 -11.30 2.69
CA TRP A 160 -5.78 -11.98 1.59
C TRP A 160 -5.04 -13.25 2.02
N ALA A 161 -4.51 -13.29 3.24
CA ALA A 161 -4.00 -14.53 3.82
C ALA A 161 -5.11 -15.59 3.90
N ALA A 162 -6.31 -15.24 4.38
CA ALA A 162 -7.43 -16.17 4.44
C ALA A 162 -7.80 -16.74 3.06
N VAL A 163 -7.81 -15.90 2.01
CA VAL A 163 -8.09 -16.32 0.62
C VAL A 163 -7.07 -17.34 0.12
N VAL A 164 -5.79 -17.20 0.45
CA VAL A 164 -4.73 -18.11 -0.02
C VAL A 164 -4.62 -19.37 0.86
N PHE A 165 -4.71 -19.25 2.18
CA PHE A 165 -4.52 -20.40 3.08
C PHE A 165 -5.72 -21.36 3.10
N GLN A 166 -6.93 -20.91 2.75
CA GLN A 166 -8.09 -21.78 2.61
C GLN A 166 -7.99 -22.75 1.42
N SER A 167 -7.07 -22.53 0.46
CA SER A 167 -6.90 -23.42 -0.69
C SER A 167 -6.17 -24.72 -0.33
N HIS A 168 -5.64 -24.83 0.89
CA HIS A 168 -4.97 -26.04 1.34
C HIS A 168 -5.99 -27.15 1.66
N SER A 169 -5.82 -28.31 1.01
CA SER A 169 -6.70 -29.47 1.18
C SER A 169 -6.79 -30.01 2.61
N SER A 170 -5.78 -29.80 3.45
CA SER A 170 -5.74 -30.32 4.84
C SER A 170 -6.68 -29.58 5.82
N ILE A 171 -7.25 -28.44 5.45
CA ILE A 171 -8.16 -27.68 6.32
C ILE A 171 -9.61 -28.10 6.02
N GLU A 172 -10.00 -29.30 6.45
CA GLU A 172 -11.38 -29.80 6.32
C GLU A 172 -12.37 -29.13 7.30
N ASN A 173 -11.90 -28.26 8.19
CA ASN A 173 -12.75 -27.59 9.17
C ASN A 173 -13.77 -26.66 8.49
N SER A 174 -15.04 -27.08 8.53
CA SER A 174 -16.20 -26.40 7.94
C SER A 174 -16.40 -24.95 8.40
N TRP A 175 -15.88 -24.58 9.57
CA TRP A 175 -15.97 -23.22 10.10
C TRP A 175 -15.06 -22.22 9.37
N MET A 176 -13.97 -22.69 8.76
CA MET A 176 -12.98 -21.84 8.07
C MET A 176 -13.23 -21.77 6.55
N ARG A 177 -14.05 -22.67 6.02
CA ARG A 177 -14.49 -22.68 4.61
C ARG A 177 -15.58 -21.64 4.32
N ARG A 178 -15.38 -20.40 4.79
CA ARG A 178 -16.20 -19.26 4.39
C ARG A 178 -15.83 -18.85 2.97
N ASP A 179 -16.78 -18.25 2.26
CA ASP A 179 -16.57 -17.76 0.90
C ASP A 179 -15.47 -16.66 0.90
N PRO A 180 -14.38 -16.79 0.12
CA PRO A 180 -13.35 -15.75 -0.02
C PRO A 180 -13.92 -14.35 -0.27
N ALA A 181 -15.07 -14.27 -0.93
CA ALA A 181 -15.79 -13.03 -1.16
C ALA A 181 -16.09 -12.26 0.13
N PHE A 182 -16.43 -12.95 1.21
CA PHE A 182 -16.72 -12.32 2.50
C PHE A 182 -15.48 -11.57 3.04
N PHE A 183 -14.33 -12.23 3.06
CA PHE A 183 -13.08 -11.64 3.56
C PHE A 183 -12.67 -10.43 2.72
N VAL A 184 -12.74 -10.54 1.40
CA VAL A 184 -12.35 -9.47 0.49
C VAL A 184 -13.28 -8.26 0.62
N SER A 185 -14.59 -8.47 0.71
CA SER A 185 -15.54 -7.38 0.86
C SER A 185 -15.43 -6.65 2.18
N VAL A 186 -15.26 -7.38 3.30
CA VAL A 186 -15.02 -6.76 4.62
C VAL A 186 -13.72 -5.95 4.59
N THR A 187 -12.67 -6.53 4.04
CA THR A 187 -11.36 -5.90 3.93
C THR A 187 -11.41 -4.60 3.12
N GLN A 188 -12.00 -4.63 1.92
CA GLN A 188 -12.13 -3.46 1.05
C GLN A 188 -12.99 -2.38 1.72
N PHE A 189 -14.11 -2.76 2.36
CA PHE A 189 -14.97 -1.82 3.06
C PHE A 189 -14.23 -1.12 4.20
N CYS A 190 -13.53 -1.89 5.05
CA CYS A 190 -12.73 -1.35 6.16
C CYS A 190 -11.61 -0.43 5.64
N PHE A 191 -10.88 -0.85 4.61
CA PHE A 191 -9.79 -0.09 4.02
C PHE A 191 -10.27 1.28 3.49
N TRP A 192 -11.34 1.29 2.69
CA TRP A 192 -11.82 2.52 2.06
C TRP A 192 -12.55 3.44 3.02
N ARG A 193 -13.34 2.90 3.97
CA ARG A 193 -13.97 3.71 5.01
C ARG A 193 -12.90 4.42 5.86
N TRP A 194 -11.79 3.73 6.14
CA TRP A 194 -10.67 4.32 6.85
C TRP A 194 -9.93 5.36 6.01
N ALA A 195 -9.62 5.05 4.74
CA ALA A 195 -8.99 5.99 3.82
C ALA A 195 -9.83 7.28 3.64
N TYR A 196 -11.16 7.16 3.59
CA TYR A 196 -12.06 8.31 3.54
C TYR A 196 -11.98 9.18 4.81
N ARG A 197 -11.97 8.55 5.98
CA ARG A 197 -11.82 9.27 7.26
C ARG A 197 -10.48 10.00 7.32
N LEU A 198 -9.41 9.36 6.88
CA LEU A 198 -8.08 9.94 6.84
C LEU A 198 -8.00 11.15 5.92
N ALA A 199 -8.58 11.07 4.71
CA ALA A 199 -8.63 12.20 3.79
C ALA A 199 -9.32 13.42 4.43
N ASN A 200 -10.34 13.21 5.26
CA ASN A 200 -11.04 14.29 5.95
C ASN A 200 -10.32 14.79 7.22
N GLN A 201 -9.45 13.99 7.84
CA GLN A 201 -8.75 14.34 9.09
C GLN A 201 -7.46 15.15 8.87
N GLN A 202 -6.99 15.33 7.63
CA GLN A 202 -5.73 16.03 7.31
C GLN A 202 -5.68 17.52 7.70
N ASN A 203 -6.75 18.08 8.28
CA ASN A 203 -6.87 19.51 8.48
C ASN A 203 -6.53 20.04 9.87
N THR A 204 -6.25 19.22 10.89
CA THR A 204 -6.42 19.76 12.25
C THR A 204 -5.23 20.41 12.97
N VAL A 205 -3.94 19.97 12.96
CA VAL A 205 -2.95 20.63 13.88
C VAL A 205 -1.46 20.59 13.47
N ALA A 206 -1.05 19.92 12.39
CA ALA A 206 0.39 19.73 12.13
C ALA A 206 1.06 20.94 11.47
N SER A 207 2.27 21.30 11.93
CA SER A 207 3.13 22.26 11.22
C SER A 207 3.46 21.76 9.81
N GLY A 208 3.87 22.66 8.90
CA GLY A 208 4.13 22.33 7.50
C GLY A 208 5.11 21.18 7.32
N TRP A 209 6.19 21.15 8.12
CA TRP A 209 7.17 20.07 8.09
C TRP A 209 6.67 18.78 8.71
N GLN A 210 5.94 18.85 9.83
CA GLN A 210 5.35 17.67 10.43
C GLN A 210 4.37 17.01 9.47
N ARG A 211 3.51 17.81 8.81
CA ARG A 211 2.58 17.34 7.78
C ARG A 211 3.32 16.69 6.62
N LEU A 212 4.39 17.33 6.12
CA LEU A 212 5.21 16.80 5.04
C LEU A 212 5.84 15.45 5.40
N CYS A 213 6.40 15.31 6.62
CA CYS A 213 7.00 14.06 7.08
C CYS A 213 5.95 12.95 7.26
N LEU A 214 4.79 13.28 7.84
CA LEU A 214 3.68 12.34 8.01
C LEU A 214 3.14 11.87 6.66
N ASP A 215 2.87 12.77 5.72
CA ASP A 215 2.38 12.40 4.39
C ASP A 215 3.41 11.58 3.60
N PHE A 216 4.71 11.88 3.75
CA PHE A 216 5.77 11.08 3.16
C PHE A 216 5.80 9.67 3.76
N ARG A 217 5.77 9.54 5.10
CA ARG A 217 5.73 8.26 5.81
C ARG A 217 4.48 7.44 5.47
N ASP A 218 3.33 8.08 5.38
CA ASP A 218 2.08 7.40 5.05
C ASP A 218 2.02 6.96 3.58
N GLY A 219 2.67 7.68 2.66
CA GLY A 219 2.72 7.33 1.24
C GLY A 219 3.79 6.27 0.90
N PHE A 220 5.00 6.44 1.42
CA PHE A 220 6.16 5.59 1.09
C PHE A 220 6.44 4.48 2.13
N GLY A 221 5.76 4.55 3.28
CA GLY A 221 5.92 3.63 4.40
C GLY A 221 7.13 3.93 5.29
N VAL A 222 7.25 3.12 6.34
CA VAL A 222 8.21 3.31 7.43
C VAL A 222 9.64 3.18 6.92
N VAL A 223 9.96 2.21 6.07
CA VAL A 223 11.34 1.96 5.62
C VAL A 223 11.95 3.18 4.94
N TRP A 224 11.21 3.83 4.03
CA TRP A 224 11.69 5.03 3.35
C TRP A 224 11.71 6.24 4.27
N SER A 225 10.72 6.40 5.15
CA SER A 225 10.69 7.50 6.11
C SER A 225 11.85 7.46 7.11
N THR A 226 12.20 6.27 7.61
CA THR A 226 13.34 6.08 8.52
C THR A 226 14.66 6.36 7.80
N ARG A 227 14.81 5.93 6.54
CA ARG A 227 16.01 6.25 5.74
C ARG A 227 16.14 7.76 5.49
N LEU A 228 15.05 8.43 5.14
CA LEU A 228 15.05 9.89 4.97
C LEU A 228 15.48 10.59 6.26
N THR A 229 14.88 10.20 7.39
CA THR A 229 15.20 10.75 8.71
C THR A 229 16.66 10.54 9.09
N GLY A 230 17.18 9.32 8.88
CA GLY A 230 18.59 9.01 9.11
C GLY A 230 19.53 9.91 8.28
N ARG A 231 19.25 10.07 6.97
CA ARG A 231 20.07 10.93 6.09
C ARG A 231 20.03 12.40 6.49
N ILE A 232 18.87 12.91 6.92
CA ILE A 232 18.76 14.29 7.39
C ILE A 232 19.54 14.47 8.68
N ASN A 233 19.43 13.53 9.62
CA ASN A 233 20.16 13.60 10.88
C ASN A 233 21.68 13.46 10.69
N GLU A 234 22.15 12.66 9.73
CA GLU A 234 23.56 12.60 9.33
C GLU A 234 24.08 13.97 8.84
N VAL A 235 23.30 14.67 8.01
CA VAL A 235 23.65 16.03 7.52
C VAL A 235 23.61 17.03 8.66
N ALA A 236 22.55 17.01 9.48
CA ALA A 236 22.40 17.87 10.65
C ALA A 236 23.58 17.73 11.62
N GLN A 237 24.05 16.51 11.87
CA GLN A 237 25.22 16.24 12.69
C GLN A 237 26.51 16.80 12.06
N ARG A 238 26.70 16.60 10.75
CA ARG A 238 27.89 17.08 10.02
C ARG A 238 27.97 18.60 9.97
N GLU A 239 26.84 19.25 9.75
CA GLU A 239 26.73 20.71 9.66
C GLU A 239 26.43 21.39 11.00
N GLN A 240 26.41 20.63 12.09
CA GLN A 240 26.16 21.11 13.45
C GLN A 240 24.87 21.92 13.58
N TRP A 241 23.79 21.45 12.94
CA TRP A 241 22.48 22.06 13.09
C TRP A 241 22.00 21.91 14.55
N PRO A 242 21.31 22.89 15.14
CA PRO A 242 20.79 22.79 16.50
C PRO A 242 19.53 21.90 16.61
N TRP A 243 19.21 21.15 15.54
CA TRP A 243 17.95 20.42 15.35
C TRP A 243 18.21 18.96 15.01
N ILE A 244 17.30 18.09 15.45
CA ILE A 244 17.20 16.71 15.01
C ILE A 244 15.80 16.45 14.44
N LEU A 245 15.73 15.73 13.33
CA LEU A 245 14.46 15.29 12.77
C LEU A 245 13.98 14.05 13.52
N THR A 246 12.76 14.13 14.05
CA THR A 246 12.03 13.02 14.68
C THR A 246 10.76 12.72 13.89
N ASP A 247 10.08 11.62 14.23
CA ASP A 247 8.77 11.26 13.64
C ASP A 247 7.71 12.37 13.79
N ASN A 248 7.87 13.25 14.77
CA ASN A 248 6.97 14.36 15.07
C ASN A 248 7.47 15.71 14.52
N GLY A 249 8.44 15.69 13.60
CA GLY A 249 9.06 16.90 13.06
C GLY A 249 10.41 17.25 13.70
N LEU A 250 10.89 18.45 13.41
CA LEU A 250 12.17 18.95 13.89
C LEU A 250 12.08 19.32 15.38
N LYS A 251 13.03 18.83 16.17
CA LYS A 251 13.15 19.14 17.60
C LYS A 251 14.55 19.67 17.91
N PRO A 252 14.70 20.60 18.87
CA PRO A 252 16.02 21.02 19.33
C PRO A 252 16.78 19.84 19.95
N ILE A 253 18.11 19.79 19.76
CA ILE A 253 18.97 18.71 20.29
C ILE A 253 19.05 18.75 21.82
N SER A 254 19.04 19.95 22.42
CA SER A 254 19.00 20.14 23.87
C SER A 254 17.72 20.87 24.28
N ASN A 255 17.11 20.46 25.39
CA ASN A 255 15.96 21.16 25.96
C ASN A 255 16.34 22.51 26.59
N GLU A 256 17.63 22.72 26.89
CA GLU A 256 18.13 23.90 27.59
C GLU A 256 18.44 25.08 26.64
N SER A 257 18.64 24.80 25.36
CA SER A 257 18.87 25.83 24.36
C SER A 257 17.62 25.95 23.53
N GLN A 258 16.76 26.94 23.84
CA GLN A 258 15.71 27.32 22.90
C GLN A 258 16.41 28.05 21.75
N PRO A 259 16.50 27.44 20.56
CA PRO A 259 17.23 28.01 19.44
C PRO A 259 16.62 29.34 19.00
N ALA A 260 17.49 30.27 18.61
CA ALA A 260 17.13 31.65 18.32
C ALA A 260 16.27 31.85 17.06
N CYS A 261 16.15 30.83 16.22
CA CYS A 261 15.42 30.89 14.95
C CYS A 261 14.48 29.69 14.82
N ASP A 262 13.36 29.88 14.13
CA ASP A 262 12.46 28.79 13.74
C ASP A 262 13.19 27.83 12.78
N PRO A 263 13.23 26.51 13.05
CA PRO A 263 13.88 25.55 12.14
C PRO A 263 13.26 25.58 10.74
N GLU A 264 11.97 25.93 10.64
CA GLU A 264 11.25 25.99 9.37
C GLU A 264 11.70 27.17 8.50
N ALA A 265 12.33 28.19 9.12
CA ALA A 265 12.87 29.37 8.45
C ALA A 265 14.34 29.20 8.01
N ASP A 266 15.05 28.15 8.44
CA ASP A 266 16.44 27.93 8.04
C ASP A 266 16.52 27.44 6.57
N PRO A 267 17.14 28.22 5.66
CA PRO A 267 17.23 27.87 4.25
C PRO A 267 18.02 26.58 4.00
N ARG A 268 18.98 26.23 4.88
CA ARG A 268 19.80 25.01 4.75
C ARG A 268 18.97 23.75 4.96
N VAL A 269 18.08 23.79 5.95
CA VAL A 269 17.14 22.71 6.24
C VAL A 269 16.22 22.52 5.03
N ASN A 270 15.60 23.60 4.56
CA ASN A 270 14.68 23.54 3.41
C ASN A 270 15.37 22.97 2.16
N HIS A 271 16.56 23.48 1.83
CA HIS A 271 17.33 23.03 0.69
C HIS A 271 17.67 21.53 0.77
N THR A 272 18.12 21.06 1.93
CA THR A 272 18.49 19.66 2.16
C THR A 272 17.30 18.72 2.01
N PHE A 273 16.15 19.07 2.59
CA PHE A 273 14.93 18.29 2.45
C PHE A 273 14.49 18.19 0.99
N ARG A 274 14.44 19.31 0.26
CA ARG A 274 14.09 19.30 -1.18
C ARG A 274 15.05 18.44 -1.98
N TRP A 275 16.35 18.54 -1.72
CA TRP A 275 17.36 17.75 -2.39
C TRP A 275 17.17 16.25 -2.14
N LEU A 276 16.93 15.83 -0.89
CA LEU A 276 16.71 14.43 -0.52
C LEU A 276 15.36 13.86 -1.01
N LEU A 277 14.33 14.70 -1.11
CA LEU A 277 12.99 14.32 -1.55
C LEU A 277 12.80 14.35 -3.07
N LYS A 278 13.63 15.08 -3.81
CA LYS A 278 13.60 15.17 -5.28
C LYS A 278 13.47 13.81 -6.01
N PRO A 279 14.11 12.71 -5.55
CA PRO A 279 13.92 11.40 -6.16
C PRO A 279 12.54 10.77 -5.93
N PHE A 280 11.74 11.30 -5.02
CA PHE A 280 10.47 10.71 -4.60
C PHE A 280 9.26 11.53 -5.01
N VAL A 281 9.35 12.85 -4.91
CA VAL A 281 8.23 13.79 -5.09
C VAL A 281 8.67 15.01 -5.90
N ASP A 282 7.71 15.63 -6.59
CA ASP A 282 7.95 16.90 -7.28
C ASP A 282 8.03 18.08 -6.31
N PRO A 283 8.69 19.18 -6.70
CA PRO A 283 8.73 20.40 -5.90
C PRO A 283 7.34 20.93 -5.52
N GLU A 284 6.36 20.87 -6.43
CA GLU A 284 5.00 21.36 -6.18
C GLU A 284 4.34 20.60 -5.02
N TRP A 285 4.59 19.28 -4.92
CA TRP A 285 4.07 18.45 -3.82
C TRP A 285 4.61 18.90 -2.45
N ILE A 286 5.87 19.36 -2.41
CA ILE A 286 6.52 19.89 -1.21
C ILE A 286 5.93 21.27 -0.88
N ASP A 287 5.82 22.14 -1.89
CA ASP A 287 5.34 23.51 -1.73
C ASP A 287 3.91 23.55 -1.18
N GLU A 288 2.99 22.76 -1.75
CA GLU A 288 1.60 22.65 -1.29
C GLU A 288 1.48 22.34 0.22
N ARG A 289 2.42 21.57 0.77
CA ARG A 289 2.41 21.16 2.19
C ARG A 289 3.00 22.21 3.10
N LEU A 290 4.02 22.93 2.64
CA LEU A 290 4.67 23.99 3.39
C LEU A 290 3.84 25.29 3.37
N THR A 291 3.19 25.64 2.26
CA THR A 291 2.36 26.87 2.15
C THR A 291 1.04 26.74 2.88
N ALA A 292 0.37 25.58 2.80
CA ALA A 292 -0.90 25.34 3.50
C ALA A 292 -0.80 25.50 5.03
N SER A 293 0.41 25.41 5.60
CA SER A 293 0.65 25.71 7.02
C SER A 293 0.74 27.21 7.28
N LYS A 294 1.34 27.99 6.37
CA LYS A 294 1.50 29.44 6.50
C LYS A 294 0.16 30.17 6.39
N ASP A 295 -0.67 29.76 5.43
CA ASP A 295 -1.98 30.40 5.22
C ASP A 295 -2.92 30.20 6.42
N ARG A 296 -2.81 29.07 7.12
CA ARG A 296 -3.56 28.84 8.37
C ARG A 296 -3.06 29.71 9.50
N ALA A 297 -1.75 29.86 9.66
CA ALA A 297 -1.17 30.70 10.71
C ALA A 297 -1.50 32.20 10.55
N LEU A 298 -1.88 32.65 9.35
CA LEU A 298 -2.29 34.03 9.07
C LEU A 298 -3.80 34.26 9.14
N GLY A 299 -4.61 33.20 9.17
CA GLY A 299 -6.08 33.27 9.16
C GLY A 299 -6.74 33.17 10.53
N ASP A 300 -5.98 32.79 11.56
CA ASP A 300 -6.36 32.75 12.98
C ASP A 300 -5.85 34.00 13.73
#